data_AF-A0A1Y0RUR7-F1
#
_entry.id   AF-A0A1Y0RUR7-F1
#
_cell.length_a   1.000
_cell.length_b   1.000
_cell.length_c   1.000
_cell.angle_alpha   90.00
_cell.angle_beta   90.00
_cell.angle_gamma   90.00
#
_symmetry.space_group_name_H-M   'P 1'
#
loop_
_entity.id
_entity.type
_entity.pdbx_description
1 polymer ?
#
loop_
_entity_poly.entity_id
_entity_poly.type
_entity_poly.pdbx_seq_one_letter_code
_entity_poly.pdbx_strand_id
1 'polypeptide(L)'
;MQAYKLKGKIDEAGNLVITEPVQMPPGEVEVIVLQPAETIVNSTVPETESQPEVPKRKSRVKAFEGLFENAPPVPPDFDPDQARWEALKEKHNL
;
A
#
# COMPACT_ATOMS: atom_id res chain seq x y z
N MET A 1 -8.13 -14.15 11.70
CA MET A 1 -7.57 -15.32 11.00
C MET A 1 -6.06 -15.24 11.19
N GLN A 2 -5.18 -15.78 10.33
CA GLN A 2 -3.77 -15.43 10.37
C GLN A 2 -3.27 -15.19 8.94
N ALA A 3 -2.76 -14.00 8.67
CA ALA A 3 -2.20 -13.65 7.36
C ALA A 3 -0.69 -13.51 7.41
N TYR A 4 -0.04 -14.01 6.36
CA TYR A 4 1.40 -13.95 6.18
C TYR A 4 1.73 -13.02 5.02
N LYS A 5 2.67 -12.10 5.23
CA LYS A 5 3.26 -11.31 4.15
C LYS A 5 4.48 -12.06 3.65
N LEU A 6 4.37 -12.66 2.46
CA LEU A 6 5.39 -13.50 1.86
C LEU A 6 5.88 -12.87 0.56
N LYS A 7 7.16 -13.10 0.22
CA LYS A 7 7.68 -12.71 -1.09
C LYS A 7 7.30 -13.76 -2.13
N GLY A 8 6.54 -13.33 -3.13
CA GLY A 8 6.19 -14.12 -4.30
C GLY A 8 6.58 -13.38 -5.57
N LYS A 9 6.86 -14.13 -6.64
CA LYS A 9 7.07 -13.60 -7.99
C LYS A 9 6.16 -14.32 -8.98
N ILE A 10 5.86 -13.67 -10.09
CA ILE A 10 5.22 -14.31 -11.24
C ILE A 10 6.33 -14.87 -12.14
N ASP A 11 6.25 -16.15 -12.49
CA ASP A 11 7.19 -16.76 -13.43
C ASP A 11 6.84 -16.43 -14.90
N GLU A 12 7.69 -16.84 -15.86
CA GLU A 12 7.46 -16.57 -17.30
C GLU A 12 6.19 -17.23 -17.85
N ALA A 13 5.65 -18.24 -17.15
CA ALA A 13 4.41 -18.92 -17.51
C ALA A 13 3.17 -18.28 -16.84
N GLY A 14 3.35 -17.26 -16.00
CA GLY A 14 2.27 -16.55 -15.33
C GLY A 14 1.86 -17.14 -13.98
N ASN A 15 2.64 -18.06 -13.40
CA ASN A 15 2.32 -18.70 -12.12
C ASN A 15 2.88 -17.90 -10.94
N LEU A 16 2.13 -17.83 -9.85
CA LEU A 16 2.63 -17.30 -8.57
C LEU A 16 3.56 -18.32 -7.90
N VAL A 17 4.82 -17.92 -7.73
CA VAL A 17 5.85 -18.70 -7.03
C VAL A 17 6.23 -17.98 -5.75
N ILE A 18 5.95 -18.61 -4.60
CA ILE A 18 6.42 -18.14 -3.29
C ILE A 18 7.89 -18.57 -3.14
N THR A 19 8.80 -17.63 -2.95
CA THR A 19 10.24 -17.90 -2.92
C THR A 19 10.76 -18.31 -1.54
N GLU A 20 9.94 -18.18 -0.51
CA GLU A 20 10.30 -18.44 0.89
C GLU A 20 9.49 -19.62 1.44
N PRO A 21 10.10 -20.52 2.24
CA PRO A 21 9.38 -21.62 2.86
C PRO A 21 8.42 -21.10 3.92
N VAL A 22 7.20 -21.64 3.93
CA VAL A 22 6.15 -21.26 4.88
C VAL A 22 5.83 -22.46 5.77
N GLN A 23 6.04 -22.33 7.07
CA GLN A 23 5.59 -23.34 8.04
C GLN A 23 4.15 -23.07 8.44
N MET A 24 3.22 -23.75 7.79
CA MET A 24 1.80 -23.76 8.15
C MET A 24 1.30 -25.21 8.30
N PRO A 25 0.32 -25.46 9.17
CA PRO A 25 -0.35 -26.76 9.22
C PRO A 25 -1.04 -27.06 7.87
N PRO A 26 -1.20 -28.33 7.49
CA PRO A 26 -1.96 -28.70 6.30
C PRO A 26 -3.40 -28.17 6.39
N GLY A 27 -3.86 -27.50 5.34
CA GLY A 27 -5.19 -26.91 5.28
C GLY A 27 -5.39 -26.08 4.01
N GLU A 28 -6.63 -25.63 3.79
CA GLU A 28 -6.94 -24.68 2.72
C GLU A 28 -6.45 -23.28 3.10
N VAL A 29 -5.92 -22.55 2.12
CA VAL A 29 -5.42 -21.17 2.30
C VAL A 29 -5.97 -20.28 1.20
N GLU A 30 -6.29 -19.03 1.55
CA GLU A 30 -6.61 -17.99 0.60
C GLU A 30 -5.36 -17.18 0.25
N VAL A 31 -5.20 -16.83 -1.03
CA VAL A 31 -4.05 -16.07 -1.52
C VAL A 31 -4.51 -14.71 -2.03
N ILE A 32 -3.99 -13.64 -1.44
CA ILE A 32 -4.24 -12.26 -1.87
C ILE A 32 -2.99 -11.74 -2.59
N VAL A 33 -3.11 -11.48 -3.89
CA VAL A 33 -2.01 -10.93 -4.70
C VAL A 33 -2.15 -9.42 -4.77
N LEU A 34 -1.23 -8.69 -4.12
CA LEU A 34 -1.10 -7.25 -4.28
C LEU A 34 -0.05 -6.98 -5.36
N GLN A 35 -0.50 -6.61 -6.56
CA GLN A 35 0.39 -6.02 -7.53
C GLN A 35 0.58 -4.55 -7.17
N PRO A 36 1.81 -4.06 -6.96
CA PRO A 36 2.04 -2.63 -7.01
C PRO A 36 1.57 -2.21 -8.40
N ALA A 37 0.66 -1.24 -8.48
CA ALA A 37 0.41 -0.60 -9.75
C ALA A 37 1.79 -0.14 -10.23
N GLU A 38 2.25 -0.63 -11.39
CA GLU A 38 3.30 0.05 -12.12
C GLU A 38 2.92 1.52 -12.04
N THR A 39 3.84 2.32 -11.54
CA THR A 39 3.69 3.76 -11.56
C THR A 39 3.48 4.08 -13.02
N ILE A 40 2.22 4.16 -13.46
CA ILE A 40 1.88 4.84 -14.69
C ILE A 40 2.50 6.19 -14.43
N VAL A 41 3.60 6.43 -15.13
CA VAL A 41 4.36 7.67 -15.09
C VAL A 41 3.48 8.71 -15.74
N ASN A 42 2.36 9.02 -15.09
CA ASN A 42 1.62 10.23 -15.34
C ASN A 42 2.42 11.29 -14.60
N SER A 43 3.44 11.81 -15.30
CA SER A 43 4.28 12.96 -14.94
C SER A 43 3.96 13.56 -13.57
N THR A 44 4.60 13.06 -12.53
CA THR A 44 4.99 13.94 -11.42
C THR A 44 6.33 13.43 -10.93
N VAL A 45 7.31 14.31 -11.05
CA VAL A 45 8.74 14.13 -10.82
C VAL A 45 9.00 13.46 -9.45
N PRO A 46 9.89 12.47 -9.36
CA PRO A 46 10.38 12.00 -8.06
C PRO A 46 11.45 12.98 -7.56
N GLU A 47 11.05 14.00 -6.80
CA GLU A 47 12.00 14.72 -5.96
C GLU A 47 12.18 13.96 -4.66
N THR A 48 13.17 13.06 -4.67
CA THR A 48 13.95 12.81 -3.46
C THR A 48 14.92 13.96 -3.33
N GLU A 49 14.55 14.99 -2.57
CA GLU A 49 15.45 15.74 -1.69
C GLU A 49 14.69 16.88 -1.01
N SER A 50 14.99 17.05 0.28
CA SER A 50 14.52 18.12 1.16
C SER A 50 13.08 17.94 1.63
N GLN A 51 12.88 17.86 2.95
CA GLN A 51 11.60 18.22 3.57
C GLN A 51 11.18 19.60 3.05
N PRO A 52 9.95 19.76 2.54
CA PRO A 52 9.28 21.04 2.61
C PRO A 52 7.94 20.84 3.35
N GLU A 53 7.51 21.85 4.10
CA GLU A 53 6.15 21.87 4.65
C GLU A 53 5.15 21.51 3.55
N VAL A 54 4.43 20.40 3.77
CA VAL A 54 3.59 19.76 2.75
C VAL A 54 2.55 20.77 2.25
N PRO A 55 2.46 21.05 0.93
CA PRO A 55 1.42 21.94 0.42
C PRO A 55 0.05 21.34 0.72
N LYS A 56 -0.75 22.05 1.51
CA LYS A 56 -2.15 21.70 1.80
C LYS A 56 -2.86 21.39 0.48
N ARG A 57 -3.29 20.14 0.29
CA ARG A 57 -3.93 19.70 -0.94
C ARG A 57 -5.21 20.50 -1.13
N LYS A 58 -5.28 21.34 -2.17
CA LYS A 58 -6.52 22.07 -2.46
C LYS A 58 -7.56 21.11 -3.01
N SER A 59 -8.69 21.01 -2.32
CA SER A 59 -9.79 20.17 -2.79
C SER A 59 -10.42 20.80 -4.04
N ARG A 60 -10.79 19.99 -5.04
CA ARG A 60 -11.60 20.47 -6.18
C ARG A 60 -13.08 20.61 -5.84
N VAL A 61 -13.51 20.05 -4.71
CA VAL A 61 -14.90 19.96 -4.26
C VAL A 61 -15.06 20.82 -3.01
N LYS A 62 -15.74 21.97 -3.12
CA LYS A 62 -15.89 22.96 -2.03
C LYS A 62 -16.31 22.36 -0.68
N ALA A 63 -17.14 21.32 -0.67
CA ALA A 63 -17.58 20.66 0.56
C ALA A 63 -16.44 20.03 1.37
N PHE A 64 -15.33 19.66 0.72
CA PHE A 64 -14.17 19.05 1.37
C PHE A 64 -12.99 20.03 1.53
N GLU A 65 -13.13 21.29 1.11
CA GLU A 65 -12.05 22.28 1.15
C GLU A 65 -11.49 22.45 2.57
N GLY A 66 -12.36 22.66 3.55
CA GLY A 66 -11.98 22.75 4.95
C GLY A 66 -11.37 21.47 5.54
N LEU A 67 -11.68 20.29 4.97
CA LEU A 67 -11.08 19.02 5.42
C LEU A 67 -9.63 18.90 4.94
N PHE A 68 -9.36 19.19 3.68
CA PHE A 68 -8.00 19.07 3.14
C PHE A 68 -7.08 20.24 3.54
N GLU A 69 -7.62 21.42 3.84
CA GLU A 69 -6.85 22.56 4.35
C GLU A 69 -6.46 22.44 5.83
N ASN A 70 -7.22 21.68 6.62
CA ASN A 70 -6.95 21.46 8.04
C ASN A 70 -6.42 20.06 8.36
N ALA A 71 -6.19 19.24 7.34
CA ALA A 71 -5.62 17.90 7.53
C ALA A 71 -4.22 18.00 8.17
N PRO A 72 -3.93 17.21 9.22
CA PRO A 72 -2.59 17.17 9.80
C PRO A 72 -1.58 16.66 8.76
N PRO A 73 -0.32 17.12 8.82
CA PRO A 73 0.72 16.62 7.94
C PRO A 73 0.91 15.12 8.13
N VAL A 74 1.25 14.42 7.04
CA VAL A 74 1.57 13.00 7.10
C VAL A 74 2.80 12.81 8.00
N PRO A 75 2.75 11.90 8.99
CA PRO A 75 3.90 11.64 9.85
C PRO A 75 5.14 11.24 9.02
N PRO A 76 6.35 11.65 9.42
CA PRO A 76 7.58 11.32 8.71
C PRO A 76 7.87 9.81 8.66
N ASP A 77 7.34 9.04 9.61
CA ASP A 77 7.46 7.58 9.68
C ASP A 77 6.31 6.85 8.97
N PHE A 78 5.50 7.54 8.16
CA PHE A 78 4.36 6.92 7.49
C PHE A 78 4.80 6.02 6.33
N ASP A 79 4.67 4.71 6.52
CA ASP A 79 4.83 3.71 5.46
C ASP A 79 3.48 3.46 4.76
N PRO A 80 3.29 3.91 3.51
CA PRO A 80 2.04 3.73 2.77
C PRO A 80 1.72 2.25 2.52
N ASP A 81 2.73 1.39 2.38
CA ASP A 81 2.53 -0.04 2.14
C ASP A 81 2.12 -0.75 3.44
N GLN A 82 2.67 -0.33 4.57
CA GLN A 82 2.21 -0.80 5.89
C GLN A 82 0.77 -0.37 6.16
N ALA A 83 0.42 0.90 5.93
CA ALA A 83 -0.93 1.40 6.16
C ALA A 83 -1.97 0.67 5.29
N ARG A 84 -1.64 0.38 4.02
CA ARG A 84 -2.50 -0.41 3.13
C ARG A 84 -2.67 -1.86 3.63
N TRP A 85 -1.61 -2.46 4.15
CA TRP A 85 -1.66 -3.80 4.73
C TRP A 85 -2.53 -3.86 5.99
N GLU A 86 -2.41 -2.87 6.88
CA GLU A 86 -3.25 -2.76 8.08
C GLU A 86 -4.72 -2.57 7.73
N ALA A 87 -5.03 -1.71 6.75
CA ALA A 87 -6.40 -1.53 6.27
C ALA A 87 -6.98 -2.82 5.66
N LEU A 88 -6.16 -3.63 4.97
CA LEU A 88 -6.60 -4.93 4.45
C LEU A 88 -6.85 -5.93 5.57
N LYS A 89 -6.02 -5.95 6.61
CA LYS A 89 -6.27 -6.78 7.80
C LYS A 89 -7.59 -6.46 8.46
N GLU A 90 -7.84 -5.18 8.70
CA GLU A 90 -9.09 -4.71 9.31
C GLU A 90 -10.30 -5.09 8.43
N LYS A 91 -10.22 -4.83 7.12
CA LYS A 91 -11.33 -5.10 6.20
C LYS A 91 -11.64 -6.59 6.04
N HIS A 92 -10.62 -7.44 6.02
CA HIS A 92 -10.76 -8.87 5.76
C HIS A 92 -10.73 -9.73 7.03
N ASN A 93 -10.69 -9.12 8.23
CA ASN A 93 -10.55 -9.81 9.52
C ASN A 93 -9.38 -10.82 9.54
N LEU A 94 -8.30 -10.48 8.85
CA LEU A 94 -7.08 -11.30 8.76
C LEU A 94 -6.34 -11.28 10.09
#